data_AF-A0A7I8W8W5-F1
#
_entry.id   AF-A0A7I8W8W5-F1
#
_cell.length_a   1.000
_cell.length_b   1.000
_cell.length_c   1.000
_cell.angle_alpha   90.00
_cell.angle_beta   90.00
_cell.angle_gamma   90.00
#
_symmetry.space_group_name_H-M   'P 1'
#
loop_
_entity.id
_entity.type
_entity.pdbx_description
1 polymer ?
#
loop_
_entity_poly.entity_id
_entity_poly.type
_entity_poly.pdbx_seq_one_letter_code
_entity_poly.pdbx_strand_id
1 'polypeptide(L)'
;MILLEVNSRIIEETLKQKFQNAEAGLKQESVSILAADFDGVKYHISNYNQDKSKLLISISLNFFKELKEHGAEELLKREYGSYLTTPESGYDVTLLIDLDKLPSNKEELIKKCGMLKRHCFAAVFEEYFRFQQNGEVGRKIAVIHYRDDETMYVQAQKDRVTVIFSTVFRDSDDMVIAKLFLQEFKDGRRKYQQAPQVLFSHKEPPMELKATNARVGDNVAYITFVLFPRHTQASAVENTINLIHTLRNYLHYHIKCSKAYIHSKMRAKTSDFLQILNRARPDDKPKEKKTAK
;
A
#
# COMPACT_ATOMS: atom_id res chain seq x y z
N MET A 1 -7.65 -12.81 -2.11
CA MET A 1 -7.19 -11.74 -1.19
C MET A 1 -7.94 -10.46 -1.52
N ILE A 2 -8.73 -9.92 -0.58
CA ILE A 2 -9.52 -8.69 -0.78
C ILE A 2 -8.74 -7.47 -0.26
N LEU A 3 -8.44 -7.41 1.03
CA LEU A 3 -7.55 -6.38 1.58
C LEU A 3 -6.11 -6.74 1.24
N LEU A 4 -5.30 -5.71 0.97
CA LEU A 4 -3.86 -5.88 0.80
C LEU A 4 -3.20 -6.13 2.16
N GLU A 5 -2.16 -6.94 2.16
CA GLU A 5 -1.31 -7.12 3.33
C GLU A 5 -0.47 -5.86 3.56
N VAL A 6 -0.22 -5.55 4.83
CA VAL A 6 0.52 -4.36 5.27
C VAL A 6 2.02 -4.65 5.40
N ASN A 7 2.34 -5.88 5.77
CA ASN A 7 3.70 -6.36 5.99
C ASN A 7 4.37 -6.79 4.68
N SER A 8 5.67 -6.50 4.57
CA SER A 8 6.51 -7.04 3.51
C SER A 8 6.84 -8.50 3.77
N ARG A 9 6.26 -9.40 2.98
CA ARG A 9 6.56 -10.84 3.05
C ARG A 9 8.03 -11.15 2.85
N ILE A 10 8.71 -10.43 1.94
CA ILE A 10 10.14 -10.66 1.66
C ILE A 10 10.97 -10.42 2.92
N ILE A 11 10.69 -9.35 3.66
CA ILE A 11 11.40 -9.06 4.91
C ILE A 11 11.07 -10.13 5.95
N GLU A 12 9.78 -10.45 6.14
CA GLU A 12 9.37 -11.41 7.17
C GLU A 12 9.92 -12.81 6.91
N GLU A 13 9.84 -13.33 5.69
CA GLU A 13 10.33 -14.66 5.32
C GLU A 13 11.86 -14.74 5.44
N THR A 14 12.57 -13.69 5.00
CA THR A 14 14.03 -13.62 5.14
C THR A 14 14.45 -13.65 6.60
N LEU A 15 13.80 -12.85 7.46
CA LEU A 15 14.11 -12.81 8.88
C LEU A 15 13.73 -14.12 9.58
N LYS A 16 12.56 -14.70 9.29
CA LYS A 16 12.14 -16.00 9.83
C LYS A 16 13.20 -17.06 9.56
N GLN A 17 13.67 -17.17 8.32
CA GLN A 17 14.69 -18.13 7.94
C GLN A 17 16.02 -17.89 8.68
N LYS A 18 16.49 -16.63 8.75
CA LYS A 18 17.75 -16.30 9.43
C LYS A 18 17.68 -16.56 10.94
N PHE A 19 16.55 -16.24 11.58
CA PHE A 19 16.37 -16.43 13.01
C PHE A 19 16.29 -17.93 13.36
N GLN A 20 15.57 -18.73 12.58
CA GLN A 20 15.52 -20.18 12.74
C GLN A 20 16.90 -20.82 12.60
N ASN A 21 17.68 -20.39 11.61
CA ASN A 21 19.05 -20.89 11.44
C ASN A 21 19.95 -20.51 12.62
N ALA A 22 19.80 -19.30 13.16
CA ALA A 22 20.57 -18.84 14.33
C ALA A 22 20.21 -19.65 15.58
N GLU A 23 18.93 -19.93 15.81
CA GLU A 23 18.47 -20.77 16.93
C GLU A 23 18.98 -22.21 16.85
N ALA A 24 18.98 -22.78 15.65
CA ALA A 24 19.46 -24.13 15.41
C ALA A 24 20.99 -24.26 15.47
N GLY A 25 21.71 -23.16 15.77
CA GLY A 25 23.18 -23.14 15.78
C GLY A 25 23.79 -23.41 14.40
N LEU A 26 23.02 -23.22 13.33
CA LEU A 26 23.47 -23.44 11.97
C LEU A 26 24.38 -22.30 11.52
N LYS A 27 25.31 -22.62 10.62
CA LYS A 27 26.20 -21.63 10.03
C LYS A 27 25.39 -20.58 9.28
N GLN A 28 25.58 -19.30 9.66
CA GLN A 28 24.91 -18.20 8.98
C GLN A 28 25.47 -18.02 7.56
N GLU A 29 24.57 -18.00 6.59
CA GLU A 29 24.89 -17.70 5.20
C GLU A 29 24.86 -16.19 4.94
N SER A 30 25.65 -15.75 3.96
CA SER A 30 25.61 -14.36 3.52
C SER A 30 24.22 -14.03 2.94
N VAL A 31 23.78 -12.78 3.09
CA VAL A 31 22.55 -12.27 2.49
C VAL A 31 22.82 -10.91 1.84
N SER A 32 22.26 -10.72 0.65
CA SER A 32 22.17 -9.44 -0.05
C SER A 32 20.93 -9.53 -0.94
N ILE A 33 19.85 -8.90 -0.52
CA ILE A 33 18.56 -8.93 -1.21
C ILE A 33 18.12 -7.50 -1.46
N LEU A 34 17.93 -7.16 -2.73
CA LEU A 34 17.24 -5.94 -3.14
C LEU A 34 15.79 -6.30 -3.41
N ALA A 35 14.88 -5.60 -2.75
CA ALA A 35 13.44 -5.80 -2.92
C ALA A 35 12.74 -4.46 -3.14
N ALA A 36 11.55 -4.52 -3.73
CA ALA A 36 10.70 -3.34 -3.94
C ALA A 36 9.35 -3.56 -3.26
N ASP A 37 8.70 -2.46 -2.95
CA ASP A 37 7.32 -2.42 -2.44
C ASP A 37 6.55 -1.36 -3.23
N PHE A 38 5.26 -1.24 -2.99
CA PHE A 38 4.43 -0.22 -3.62
C PHE A 38 4.98 1.19 -3.33
N ASP A 39 4.51 2.17 -4.12
CA ASP A 39 4.85 3.59 -3.92
C ASP A 39 6.34 3.92 -4.14
N GLY A 40 7.03 3.11 -4.93
CA GLY A 40 8.43 3.35 -5.30
C GLY A 40 9.43 3.04 -4.19
N VAL A 41 8.97 2.37 -3.13
CA VAL A 41 9.80 1.99 -1.99
C VAL A 41 10.78 0.89 -2.39
N LYS A 42 12.02 1.03 -1.92
CA LYS A 42 13.09 0.04 -2.11
C LYS A 42 13.59 -0.44 -0.76
N TYR A 43 13.84 -1.73 -0.65
CA TYR A 43 14.47 -2.36 0.49
C TYR A 43 15.81 -2.97 0.11
N HIS A 44 16.72 -3.00 1.07
CA HIS A 44 17.96 -3.75 1.00
C HIS A 44 18.18 -4.50 2.30
N ILE A 45 18.29 -5.83 2.20
CA ILE A 45 18.61 -6.71 3.31
C ILE A 45 20.01 -7.25 3.09
N SER A 46 20.95 -6.91 3.95
CA SER A 46 22.36 -7.23 3.77
C SER A 46 23.06 -7.57 5.07
N ASN A 47 24.31 -8.05 5.00
CA ASN A 47 25.15 -8.24 6.19
C ASN A 47 25.91 -6.97 6.55
N TYR A 48 25.89 -6.58 7.83
CA TYR A 48 26.65 -5.42 8.30
C TYR A 48 28.15 -5.69 8.26
N ASN A 49 28.93 -4.90 7.51
CA ASN A 49 30.41 -5.04 7.43
C ASN A 49 30.90 -6.48 7.13
N GLN A 50 30.18 -7.22 6.29
CA GLN A 50 30.45 -8.64 5.97
C GLN A 50 30.32 -9.61 7.16
N ASP A 51 29.80 -9.14 8.31
CA ASP A 51 29.51 -9.94 9.49
C ASP A 51 28.18 -10.69 9.28
N LYS A 52 28.25 -12.02 9.23
CA LYS A 52 27.09 -12.88 8.95
C LYS A 52 26.14 -13.00 10.13
N SER A 53 26.56 -12.64 11.35
CA SER A 53 25.66 -12.61 12.51
C SER A 53 24.86 -11.32 12.60
N LYS A 54 25.14 -10.32 11.74
CA LYS A 54 24.45 -9.02 11.76
C LYS A 54 23.74 -8.75 10.45
N LEU A 55 22.45 -8.43 10.55
CA LEU A 55 21.61 -8.10 9.41
C LEU A 55 21.28 -6.61 9.41
N LEU A 56 21.45 -5.98 8.26
CA LEU A 56 20.90 -4.68 7.95
C LEU A 56 19.58 -4.84 7.20
N ILE A 57 18.59 -4.05 7.56
CA ILE A 57 17.35 -3.87 6.80
C ILE A 57 17.20 -2.38 6.54
N SER A 58 17.51 -1.98 5.32
CA SER A 58 17.45 -0.59 4.88
C SER A 58 16.21 -0.37 4.01
N ILE A 59 15.55 0.77 4.18
CA ILE A 59 14.42 1.23 3.37
C ILE A 59 14.75 2.59 2.77
N SER A 60 14.40 2.78 1.49
CA SER A 60 14.45 4.07 0.80
C SER A 60 13.06 4.46 0.33
N LEU A 61 12.67 5.70 0.62
CA LEU A 61 11.43 6.32 0.19
C LEU A 61 11.74 7.73 -0.35
N ASN A 62 11.35 8.01 -1.59
CA ASN A 62 11.61 9.31 -2.24
C ASN A 62 11.08 10.51 -1.44
N PHE A 63 10.05 10.30 -0.63
CA PHE A 63 9.33 11.30 0.16
C PHE A 63 9.64 11.23 1.67
N PHE A 64 10.69 10.51 2.08
CA PHE A 64 10.98 10.37 3.52
C PHE A 64 11.29 11.71 4.20
N LYS A 65 11.91 12.66 3.49
CA LYS A 65 12.16 14.01 4.02
C LYS A 65 10.88 14.72 4.45
N GLU A 66 9.80 14.58 3.69
CA GLU A 66 8.50 15.15 4.03
C GLU A 66 7.90 14.47 5.26
N LEU A 67 8.08 13.14 5.40
CA LEU A 67 7.66 12.42 6.60
C LEU A 67 8.45 12.83 7.85
N LYS A 68 9.74 13.16 7.70
CA LYS A 68 10.55 13.67 8.83
C LYS A 68 10.02 14.98 9.39
N GLU A 69 9.49 15.87 8.54
CA GLU A 69 8.83 17.12 8.99
C GLU A 69 7.62 16.86 9.89
N HIS A 70 7.06 15.64 9.83
CA HIS A 70 5.88 15.19 10.57
C HIS A 70 6.21 14.14 11.65
N GLY A 71 7.44 14.14 12.18
CA GLY A 71 7.82 13.35 13.35
C GLY A 71 8.15 11.88 13.08
N ALA A 72 8.54 11.53 11.85
CA ALA A 72 8.90 10.15 11.51
C ALA A 72 10.10 9.62 12.31
N GLU A 73 11.08 10.47 12.63
CA GLU A 73 12.26 10.02 13.38
C GLU A 73 11.91 9.63 14.83
N GLU A 74 11.06 10.41 15.49
CA GLU A 74 10.59 10.15 16.86
C GLU A 74 9.77 8.86 16.92
N LEU A 75 8.88 8.65 15.95
CA LEU A 75 8.09 7.42 15.86
C LEU A 75 8.99 6.21 15.61
N LEU A 76 9.93 6.29 14.68
CA LEU A 76 10.84 5.18 14.38
C LEU A 76 11.76 4.87 15.57
N LYS A 77 12.23 5.89 16.31
CA LYS A 77 12.97 5.71 17.57
C LYS A 77 12.11 5.02 18.63
N ARG A 78 10.82 5.36 18.74
CA ARG A 78 9.87 4.71 19.65
C ARG A 78 9.65 3.22 19.29
N GLU A 79 9.46 2.91 18.02
CA GLU A 79 9.12 1.55 17.56
C GLU A 79 10.32 0.60 17.52
N TYR A 80 11.49 1.10 17.12
CA TYR A 80 12.68 0.27 16.87
C TYR A 80 13.80 0.45 17.88
N GLY A 81 13.82 1.56 18.64
CA GLY A 81 14.76 1.77 19.75
C GLY A 81 16.21 1.43 19.38
N SER A 82 16.77 0.41 20.06
CA SER A 82 18.14 -0.06 19.87
C SER A 82 18.43 -0.71 18.52
N TYR A 83 17.40 -1.09 17.76
CA TYR A 83 17.57 -1.67 16.42
C TYR A 83 17.80 -0.59 15.36
N LEU A 84 17.44 0.67 15.62
CA LEU A 84 17.68 1.77 14.69
C LEU A 84 19.18 2.09 14.66
N THR A 85 19.77 2.19 13.47
CA THR A 85 21.20 2.55 13.30
C THR A 85 21.36 3.69 12.31
N THR A 86 22.60 4.07 12.02
CA THR A 86 22.92 5.04 10.98
C THR A 86 22.43 4.50 9.63
N PRO A 87 21.65 5.28 8.85
CA PRO A 87 21.16 4.85 7.55
C PRO A 87 22.30 4.43 6.61
N GLU A 88 22.11 3.31 5.92
CA GLU A 88 22.97 2.86 4.84
C GLU A 88 23.01 3.91 3.72
N SER A 89 24.16 4.06 3.06
CA SER A 89 24.31 5.02 1.96
C SER A 89 23.27 4.76 0.86
N GLY A 90 22.50 5.79 0.51
CA GLY A 90 21.40 5.70 -0.46
C GLY A 90 20.05 5.24 0.12
N TYR A 91 19.97 5.04 1.44
CA TYR A 91 18.74 4.68 2.15
C TYR A 91 18.40 5.71 3.23
N ASP A 92 17.14 5.69 3.64
CA ASP A 92 16.55 6.70 4.51
C ASP A 92 16.50 6.25 5.97
N VAL A 93 16.22 4.96 6.18
CA VAL A 93 16.16 4.31 7.49
C VAL A 93 16.82 2.95 7.40
N THR A 94 17.64 2.60 8.39
CA THR A 94 18.28 1.29 8.49
C THR A 94 18.11 0.71 9.88
N LEU A 95 17.71 -0.55 9.93
CA LEU A 95 17.65 -1.37 11.14
C LEU A 95 18.85 -2.32 11.16
N LEU A 96 19.52 -2.44 12.31
CA LEU A 96 20.57 -3.41 12.59
C LEU A 96 20.05 -4.46 13.56
N ILE A 97 20.01 -5.71 13.11
CA ILE A 97 19.59 -6.85 13.91
C ILE A 97 20.80 -7.76 14.15
N ASP A 98 21.11 -7.99 15.42
CA ASP A 98 22.15 -8.91 15.87
C ASP A 98 21.53 -10.30 16.14
N LEU A 99 21.92 -11.29 15.33
CA LEU A 99 21.42 -12.67 15.43
C LEU A 99 21.92 -13.38 16.69
N ASP A 100 23.00 -12.89 17.31
CA ASP A 100 23.53 -13.43 18.56
C ASP A 100 22.77 -12.89 19.79
N LYS A 101 21.98 -11.82 19.60
CA LYS A 101 21.24 -11.11 20.67
C LYS A 101 19.75 -10.93 20.32
N LEU A 102 19.11 -12.01 19.88
CA LEU A 102 17.69 -11.99 19.56
C LEU A 102 16.82 -11.87 20.83
N PRO A 103 15.71 -11.11 20.77
CA PRO A 103 14.77 -11.02 21.89
C PRO A 103 14.01 -12.34 22.08
N SER A 104 13.35 -12.50 23.23
CA SER A 104 12.48 -13.65 23.50
C SER A 104 11.30 -13.72 22.52
N ASN A 105 10.69 -12.57 22.17
CA ASN A 105 9.56 -12.51 21.24
C ASN A 105 10.00 -12.19 19.81
N LYS A 106 10.49 -13.21 19.11
CA LYS A 106 11.07 -13.09 17.76
C LYS A 106 10.02 -12.79 16.69
N GLU A 107 8.84 -13.40 16.82
CA GLU A 107 7.74 -13.20 15.87
C GLU A 107 7.27 -11.75 15.84
N GLU A 108 7.22 -11.08 16.99
CA GLU A 108 6.88 -9.67 17.08
C GLU A 108 7.93 -8.79 16.40
N LEU A 109 9.22 -9.06 16.61
CA LEU A 109 10.30 -8.33 15.93
C LEU A 109 10.22 -8.49 14.41
N ILE A 110 10.03 -9.72 13.94
CA ILE A 110 9.87 -10.03 12.51
C ILE A 110 8.71 -9.22 11.92
N LYS A 111 7.55 -9.24 12.58
CA LYS A 111 6.36 -8.51 12.13
C LYS A 111 6.59 -6.99 12.15
N LYS A 112 7.25 -6.46 13.19
CA LYS A 112 7.64 -5.04 13.27
C LYS A 112 8.57 -4.64 12.13
N CYS A 113 9.57 -5.44 11.81
CA CYS A 113 10.45 -5.19 10.66
C CYS A 113 9.68 -5.27 9.32
N GLY A 114 8.74 -6.21 9.19
CA GLY A 114 7.86 -6.32 8.02
C GLY A 114 6.98 -5.09 7.80
N MET A 115 6.64 -4.36 8.86
CA MET A 115 5.81 -3.13 8.82
C MET A 115 6.63 -1.83 8.70
N LEU A 116 7.92 -1.89 8.32
CA LEU A 116 8.80 -0.72 8.29
C LEU A 116 8.27 0.45 7.45
N LYS A 117 7.79 0.18 6.23
CA LYS A 117 7.11 1.21 5.40
C LYS A 117 5.90 1.80 6.12
N ARG A 118 5.06 0.96 6.73
CA ARG A 118 3.86 1.42 7.46
C ARG A 118 4.25 2.33 8.62
N HIS A 119 5.28 2.01 9.40
CA HIS A 119 5.75 2.86 10.49
C HIS A 119 6.28 4.21 9.99
N CYS A 120 6.98 4.25 8.84
CA CYS A 120 7.37 5.52 8.23
C CYS A 120 6.15 6.41 7.92
N PHE A 121 5.10 5.83 7.35
CA PHE A 121 3.85 6.56 7.07
C PHE A 121 3.02 6.90 8.31
N ALA A 122 3.10 6.11 9.38
CA ALA A 122 2.26 6.28 10.56
C ALA A 122 2.44 7.67 11.21
N ALA A 123 3.64 8.25 11.12
CA ALA A 123 4.00 9.49 11.81
C ALA A 123 3.08 10.67 11.42
N VAL A 124 2.87 10.88 10.11
CA VAL A 124 1.99 11.95 9.64
C VAL A 124 0.53 11.73 10.04
N PHE A 125 0.07 10.47 10.16
CA PHE A 125 -1.29 10.22 10.62
C PHE A 125 -1.43 10.44 12.14
N GLU A 126 -0.51 9.89 12.94
CA GLU A 126 -0.51 10.05 14.39
C GLU A 126 -0.45 11.54 14.80
N GLU A 127 0.37 12.34 14.13
CA GLU A 127 0.49 13.78 14.39
C GLU A 127 -0.86 14.50 14.21
N TYR A 128 -1.54 14.26 13.08
CA TYR A 128 -2.78 14.95 12.76
C TYR A 128 -3.97 14.42 13.55
N PHE A 129 -3.93 13.14 13.94
CA PHE A 129 -4.92 12.59 14.86
C PHE A 129 -4.77 13.22 16.24
N ARG A 130 -3.54 13.42 16.72
CA ARG A 130 -3.26 14.15 17.96
C ARG A 130 -3.73 15.60 17.90
N PHE A 131 -3.47 16.32 16.80
CA PHE A 131 -3.98 17.69 16.63
C PHE A 131 -5.51 17.75 16.78
N GLN A 132 -6.23 16.83 16.14
CA GLN A 132 -7.69 16.76 16.27
C GLN A 132 -8.13 16.44 17.70
N GLN A 133 -7.47 15.49 18.38
CA GLN A 133 -7.79 15.11 19.76
C GLN A 133 -7.54 16.25 20.77
N ASN A 134 -6.48 17.03 20.56
CA ASN A 134 -6.13 18.18 21.38
C ASN A 134 -6.98 19.43 21.05
N GLY A 135 -7.82 19.38 20.01
CA GLY A 135 -8.58 20.54 19.53
C GLY A 135 -7.71 21.62 18.86
N GLU A 136 -6.53 21.25 18.37
CA GLU A 136 -5.61 22.13 17.65
C GLU A 136 -6.07 22.30 16.19
N VAL A 137 -6.72 23.41 15.90
CA VAL A 137 -7.25 23.73 14.56
C VAL A 137 -6.33 24.73 13.84
N GLY A 138 -6.33 24.71 12.51
CA GLY A 138 -5.59 25.70 11.69
C GLY A 138 -4.11 25.38 11.53
N ARG A 139 -3.69 24.16 11.89
CA ARG A 139 -2.36 23.64 11.54
C ARG A 139 -2.22 23.56 10.02
N LYS A 140 -0.98 23.74 9.54
CA LYS A 140 -0.64 23.60 8.12
C LYS A 140 -1.07 22.21 7.63
N ILE A 141 -1.49 22.10 6.38
CA ILE A 141 -1.82 20.81 5.75
C ILE A 141 -0.52 20.05 5.47
N ALA A 142 -0.44 18.78 5.85
CA ALA A 142 0.67 17.92 5.45
C ALA A 142 0.54 17.58 3.98
N VAL A 143 1.63 17.65 3.24
CA VAL A 143 1.67 17.35 1.80
C VAL A 143 2.75 16.30 1.59
N ILE A 144 2.34 15.07 1.26
CA ILE A 144 3.24 13.93 1.08
C ILE A 144 3.17 13.47 -0.38
N HIS A 145 4.24 13.62 -1.14
CA HIS A 145 4.39 13.17 -2.52
C HIS A 145 4.77 11.68 -2.55
N TYR A 146 3.84 10.83 -2.13
CA TYR A 146 4.08 9.38 -2.00
C TYR A 146 4.39 8.70 -3.34
N ARG A 147 4.16 9.36 -4.49
CA ARG A 147 4.69 8.99 -5.82
C ARG A 147 5.03 10.27 -6.59
N ASP A 148 5.83 10.13 -7.65
CA ASP A 148 6.28 11.26 -8.48
C ASP A 148 5.13 12.12 -9.04
N ASP A 149 3.98 11.50 -9.35
CA ASP A 149 2.79 12.14 -9.94
C ASP A 149 1.56 12.15 -9.02
N GLU A 150 1.67 11.65 -7.78
CA GLU A 150 0.55 11.51 -6.84
C GLU A 150 0.88 12.11 -5.46
N THR A 151 -0.12 12.70 -4.81
CA THR A 151 0.08 13.45 -3.56
C THR A 151 -1.00 13.11 -2.54
N MET A 152 -0.61 12.98 -1.28
CA MET A 152 -1.51 12.78 -0.14
C MET A 152 -1.50 14.03 0.72
N TYR A 153 -2.69 14.51 1.08
CA TYR A 153 -2.88 15.65 1.95
C TYR A 153 -3.53 15.19 3.25
N VAL A 154 -3.02 15.64 4.39
CA VAL A 154 -3.63 15.36 5.70
C VAL A 154 -3.92 16.68 6.40
N GLN A 155 -5.16 16.83 6.87
CA GLN A 155 -5.61 18.03 7.56
C GLN A 155 -6.43 17.67 8.80
N ALA A 156 -6.11 18.28 9.92
CA ALA A 156 -6.87 18.19 11.16
C ALA A 156 -7.88 19.35 11.22
N GLN A 157 -9.13 19.02 11.52
CA GLN A 157 -10.20 19.97 11.79
C GLN A 157 -10.78 19.69 13.18
N LYS A 158 -11.68 20.55 13.66
CA LYS A 158 -12.20 20.47 15.04
C LYS A 158 -12.85 19.11 15.37
N ASP A 159 -13.63 18.57 14.43
CA ASP A 159 -14.47 17.37 14.65
C ASP A 159 -14.03 16.16 13.81
N ARG A 160 -12.97 16.28 13.01
CA ARG A 160 -12.56 15.29 12.02
C ARG A 160 -11.11 15.47 11.57
N VAL A 161 -10.55 14.43 10.99
CA VAL A 161 -9.31 14.47 10.21
C VAL A 161 -9.64 14.10 8.78
N THR A 162 -9.20 14.90 7.84
CA THR A 162 -9.45 14.70 6.42
C THR A 162 -8.14 14.24 5.76
N VAL A 163 -8.20 13.10 5.07
CA VAL A 163 -7.09 12.56 4.28
C VAL A 163 -7.52 12.57 2.81
N ILE A 164 -6.78 13.29 1.98
CA ILE A 164 -7.11 13.48 0.56
C ILE A 164 -5.99 12.85 -0.28
N PHE A 165 -6.34 11.88 -1.12
CA PHE A 165 -5.44 11.28 -2.09
C PHE A 165 -5.69 11.90 -3.46
N SER A 166 -4.70 12.58 -4.02
CA SER A 166 -4.63 12.93 -5.44
C SER A 166 -3.96 11.78 -6.18
N THR A 167 -4.75 10.96 -6.88
CA THR A 167 -4.26 9.81 -7.65
C THR A 167 -4.38 10.06 -9.16
N VAL A 168 -3.46 9.49 -9.93
CA VAL A 168 -3.38 9.63 -11.38
C VAL A 168 -3.73 8.31 -12.05
N PHE A 169 -4.66 8.34 -13.01
CA PHE A 169 -5.03 7.19 -13.84
C PHE A 169 -4.39 7.35 -15.23
N ARG A 170 -3.36 6.53 -15.51
CA ARG A 170 -2.65 6.59 -16.80
C ARG A 170 -3.50 6.05 -17.96
N ASP A 171 -4.37 5.10 -17.65
CA ASP A 171 -5.32 4.49 -18.58
C ASP A 171 -6.70 5.11 -18.38
N SER A 172 -7.33 5.60 -19.46
CA SER A 172 -8.67 6.18 -19.40
C SER A 172 -9.73 5.17 -18.96
N ASP A 173 -9.54 3.89 -19.28
CA ASP A 173 -10.46 2.83 -18.89
C ASP A 173 -10.38 2.56 -17.38
N ASP A 174 -9.17 2.63 -16.81
CA ASP A 174 -8.96 2.51 -15.36
C ASP A 174 -9.71 3.62 -14.62
N MET A 175 -9.75 4.83 -15.17
CA MET A 175 -10.51 5.93 -14.58
C MET A 175 -12.03 5.66 -14.59
N VAL A 176 -12.57 5.10 -15.67
CA VAL A 176 -13.99 4.75 -15.76
C VAL A 176 -14.33 3.68 -14.73
N ILE A 177 -13.51 2.64 -14.62
CA ILE A 177 -13.68 1.58 -13.61
C ILE A 177 -13.54 2.17 -12.20
N ALA A 178 -12.54 3.02 -11.97
CA ALA A 178 -12.32 3.67 -10.68
C ALA A 178 -13.53 4.50 -10.24
N LYS A 179 -14.17 5.24 -11.14
CA LYS A 179 -15.40 6.00 -10.84
C LYS A 179 -16.50 5.11 -10.28
N LEU A 180 -16.65 3.88 -10.79
CA LEU A 180 -17.63 2.92 -10.25
C LEU A 180 -17.27 2.51 -8.82
N PHE A 181 -16.00 2.15 -8.55
CA PHE A 181 -15.54 1.84 -7.19
C PHE A 181 -15.71 3.02 -6.23
N LEU A 182 -15.38 4.23 -6.66
CA LEU A 182 -15.48 5.45 -5.85
C LEU A 182 -16.94 5.83 -5.57
N GLN A 183 -17.84 5.59 -6.50
CA GLN A 183 -19.28 5.76 -6.29
C GLN A 183 -19.79 4.79 -5.20
N GLU A 184 -19.39 3.51 -5.26
CA GLU A 184 -19.73 2.54 -4.20
C GLU A 184 -19.11 2.92 -2.84
N PHE A 185 -17.89 3.45 -2.81
CA PHE A 185 -17.30 3.96 -1.57
C PHE A 185 -18.08 5.15 -0.99
N LYS A 186 -18.49 6.08 -1.84
CA LYS A 186 -19.33 7.24 -1.45
C LYS A 186 -20.65 6.79 -0.84
N ASP A 187 -21.29 5.77 -1.44
CA ASP A 187 -22.54 5.20 -0.95
C ASP A 187 -22.37 4.16 0.18
N GLY A 188 -21.13 3.81 0.55
CA GLY A 188 -20.83 2.78 1.55
C GLY A 188 -21.46 3.01 2.92
N ARG A 189 -21.68 4.28 3.30
CA ARG A 189 -22.36 4.64 4.56
C ARG A 189 -23.86 4.30 4.59
N ARG A 190 -24.49 4.01 3.44
CA ARG A 190 -25.88 3.50 3.41
C ARG A 190 -25.99 2.16 4.14
N LYS A 191 -24.97 1.31 4.02
CA LYS A 191 -24.89 0.01 4.69
C LYS A 191 -24.09 0.09 6.00
N TYR A 192 -23.00 0.84 6.02
CA TYR A 192 -22.09 0.95 7.15
C TYR A 192 -22.07 2.37 7.72
N GLN A 193 -23.10 2.72 8.49
CA GLN A 193 -23.33 4.09 8.97
C GLN A 193 -22.14 4.67 9.77
N GLN A 194 -21.40 3.80 10.47
CA GLN A 194 -20.26 4.16 11.31
C GLN A 194 -18.93 4.30 10.55
N ALA A 195 -18.88 3.95 9.26
CA ALA A 195 -17.65 4.05 8.46
C ALA A 195 -17.26 5.51 8.20
N PRO A 196 -15.98 5.78 7.84
CA PRO A 196 -15.55 7.08 7.32
C PRO A 196 -16.44 7.56 6.17
N GLN A 197 -16.62 8.88 6.08
CA GLN A 197 -17.26 9.45 4.89
C GLN A 197 -16.22 9.53 3.76
N VAL A 198 -16.62 9.10 2.57
CA VAL A 198 -15.79 9.18 1.37
C VAL A 198 -16.43 10.16 0.40
N LEU A 199 -15.64 11.11 -0.09
CA LEU A 199 -16.00 11.96 -1.22
C LEU A 199 -14.99 11.73 -2.33
N PHE A 200 -15.40 11.98 -3.56
CA PHE A 200 -14.46 12.03 -4.66
C PHE A 200 -14.77 13.22 -5.57
N SER A 201 -13.73 13.83 -6.09
CA SER A 201 -13.79 14.86 -7.12
C SER A 201 -12.95 14.40 -8.31
N HIS A 202 -13.43 14.71 -9.51
CA HIS A 202 -12.75 14.40 -10.74
C HIS A 202 -12.19 15.67 -11.34
N LYS A 203 -10.94 15.62 -11.82
CA LYS A 203 -10.18 16.72 -12.43
C LYS A 203 -9.74 17.81 -11.48
N GLU A 204 -10.65 18.34 -10.67
CA GLU A 204 -10.40 19.49 -9.81
C GLU A 204 -10.19 19.10 -8.35
N PRO A 205 -9.24 19.73 -7.65
CA PRO A 205 -9.08 19.56 -6.22
C PRO A 205 -10.30 20.09 -5.45
N PRO A 206 -10.60 19.51 -4.28
CA PRO A 206 -11.64 20.03 -3.39
C PRO A 206 -11.23 21.42 -2.85
N MET A 207 -12.22 22.18 -2.35
CA MET A 207 -12.04 23.59 -1.96
C MET A 207 -10.91 23.80 -0.95
N GLU A 208 -10.71 22.84 -0.05
CA GLU A 208 -9.69 22.81 0.99
C GLU A 208 -8.26 22.88 0.41
N LEU A 209 -8.07 22.41 -0.83
CA LEU A 209 -6.78 22.37 -1.51
C LEU A 209 -6.60 23.48 -2.55
N LYS A 210 -7.55 24.42 -2.71
CA LYS A 210 -7.42 25.50 -3.71
C LYS A 210 -6.24 26.43 -3.47
N ALA A 211 -5.78 26.54 -2.22
CA ALA A 211 -4.63 27.36 -1.86
C ALA A 211 -3.28 26.62 -1.98
N THR A 212 -3.29 25.35 -2.40
CA THR A 212 -2.08 24.55 -2.60
C THR A 212 -1.74 24.43 -4.08
N ASN A 213 -0.59 23.84 -4.41
CA ASN A 213 -0.19 23.48 -5.77
C ASN A 213 -0.87 22.19 -6.26
N ALA A 214 -2.10 21.92 -5.81
CA ALA A 214 -2.84 20.71 -6.14
C ALA A 214 -3.06 20.59 -7.66
N ARG A 215 -2.74 19.42 -8.21
CA ARG A 215 -2.77 19.14 -9.65
C ARG A 215 -4.19 19.16 -10.21
N VAL A 216 -4.39 19.82 -11.34
CA VAL A 216 -5.63 19.73 -12.13
C VAL A 216 -5.36 18.93 -13.39
N GLY A 217 -6.28 18.05 -13.79
CA GLY A 217 -6.15 17.32 -15.05
C GLY A 217 -7.18 16.23 -15.28
N ASP A 218 -7.44 15.91 -16.56
CA ASP A 218 -8.44 14.91 -16.95
C ASP A 218 -8.16 13.50 -16.45
N ASN A 219 -6.91 13.21 -16.09
CA ASN A 219 -6.48 11.91 -15.56
C ASN A 219 -6.32 11.89 -14.04
N VAL A 220 -6.72 12.95 -13.35
CA VAL A 220 -6.59 13.08 -11.89
C VAL A 220 -7.95 12.85 -11.22
N ALA A 221 -7.91 12.12 -10.10
CA ALA A 221 -9.02 12.08 -9.16
C ALA A 221 -8.55 12.36 -7.74
N TYR A 222 -9.37 13.12 -7.02
CA TYR A 222 -9.20 13.39 -5.61
C TYR A 222 -10.14 12.52 -4.81
N ILE A 223 -9.62 11.72 -3.90
CA ILE A 223 -10.37 10.82 -3.03
C ILE A 223 -10.21 11.31 -1.61
N THR A 224 -11.29 11.76 -1.00
CA THR A 224 -11.29 12.38 0.32
C THR A 224 -11.91 11.43 1.34
N PHE A 225 -11.14 11.02 2.34
CA PHE A 225 -11.59 10.28 3.50
C PHE A 225 -11.73 11.22 4.69
N VAL A 226 -12.93 11.27 5.25
CA VAL A 226 -13.22 12.01 6.47
C VAL A 226 -13.29 11.04 7.64
N LEU A 227 -12.27 11.11 8.50
CA LEU A 227 -12.12 10.31 9.70
C LEU A 227 -12.66 11.09 10.90
N PHE A 228 -13.55 10.46 11.67
CA PHE A 228 -14.13 11.03 12.89
C PHE A 228 -13.37 10.51 14.14
N PRO A 229 -13.61 11.07 15.34
CA PRO A 229 -12.93 10.64 16.57
C PRO A 229 -12.96 9.13 16.83
N ARG A 230 -14.05 8.46 16.44
CA ARG A 230 -14.18 6.99 16.53
C ARG A 230 -13.13 6.21 15.69
N HIS A 231 -12.57 6.83 14.66
CA HIS A 231 -11.53 6.25 13.79
C HIS A 231 -10.13 6.67 14.24
N THR A 232 -9.99 7.82 14.89
CA THR A 232 -8.69 8.37 15.30
C THR A 232 -8.33 8.07 16.76
N GLN A 233 -9.26 7.54 17.56
CA GLN A 233 -9.03 7.14 18.95
C GLN A 233 -7.96 6.04 19.07
N ALA A 234 -7.31 5.97 20.24
CA ALA A 234 -6.20 5.06 20.51
C ALA A 234 -6.51 3.57 20.26
N SER A 235 -7.76 3.13 20.45
CA SER A 235 -8.16 1.74 20.17
C SER A 235 -8.33 1.41 18.68
N ALA A 236 -8.47 2.43 17.82
CA ALA A 236 -8.74 2.26 16.39
C ALA A 236 -7.58 2.73 15.49
N VAL A 237 -6.72 3.62 16.00
CA VAL A 237 -5.66 4.32 15.25
C VAL A 237 -4.80 3.36 14.43
N GLU A 238 -4.35 2.26 15.03
CA GLU A 238 -3.47 1.31 14.36
C GLU A 238 -4.11 0.71 13.11
N ASN A 239 -5.37 0.25 13.26
CA ASN A 239 -6.13 -0.34 12.16
C ASN A 239 -6.50 0.72 11.11
N THR A 240 -6.86 1.93 11.53
CA THR A 240 -7.17 3.03 10.62
C THR A 240 -5.96 3.41 9.77
N ILE A 241 -4.77 3.52 10.38
CA ILE A 241 -3.51 3.76 9.65
C ILE A 241 -3.24 2.61 8.67
N ASN A 242 -3.40 1.37 9.10
CA ASN A 242 -3.18 0.17 8.25
C ASN A 242 -4.05 0.19 6.98
N LEU A 243 -5.31 0.59 7.09
CA LEU A 243 -6.23 0.66 5.96
C LEU A 243 -5.98 1.90 5.09
N ILE A 244 -5.80 3.08 5.70
CA ILE A 244 -5.75 4.33 4.94
C ILE A 244 -4.45 4.44 4.12
N HIS A 245 -3.31 3.99 4.65
CA HIS A 245 -2.04 4.08 3.92
C HIS A 245 -1.97 3.09 2.74
N THR A 246 -2.79 2.02 2.74
CA THR A 246 -2.87 1.06 1.63
C THR A 246 -3.94 1.39 0.60
N LEU A 247 -4.78 2.40 0.86
CA LEU A 247 -5.97 2.71 0.06
C LEU A 247 -5.68 2.84 -1.45
N ARG A 248 -4.65 3.63 -1.81
CA ARG A 248 -4.31 3.86 -3.22
C ARG A 248 -3.93 2.54 -3.91
N ASN A 249 -3.12 1.73 -3.25
CA ASN A 249 -2.70 0.43 -3.79
C ASN A 249 -3.88 -0.54 -3.86
N TYR A 250 -4.76 -0.52 -2.85
CA TYR A 250 -6.00 -1.30 -2.84
C TYR A 250 -6.88 -0.97 -4.04
N LEU A 251 -7.13 0.32 -4.31
CA LEU A 251 -7.96 0.75 -5.43
C LEU A 251 -7.37 0.29 -6.77
N HIS A 252 -6.09 0.57 -7.00
CA HIS A 252 -5.40 0.19 -8.25
C HIS A 252 -5.28 -1.32 -8.43
N TYR A 253 -5.16 -2.09 -7.35
CA TYR A 253 -5.19 -3.55 -7.37
C TYR A 253 -6.57 -4.06 -7.80
N HIS A 254 -7.65 -3.57 -7.20
CA HIS A 254 -9.00 -4.03 -7.52
C HIS A 254 -9.48 -3.61 -8.90
N ILE A 255 -9.03 -2.47 -9.42
CA ILE A 255 -9.25 -2.10 -10.83
C ILE A 255 -8.63 -3.16 -11.76
N LYS A 256 -7.37 -3.55 -11.52
CA LYS A 256 -6.69 -4.58 -12.31
C LYS A 256 -7.38 -5.95 -12.18
N CYS A 257 -7.80 -6.34 -10.97
CA CYS A 257 -8.57 -7.57 -10.75
C CYS A 257 -9.91 -7.55 -11.48
N SER A 258 -10.62 -6.42 -11.51
CA SER A 258 -11.86 -6.26 -12.26
C SER A 258 -11.64 -6.44 -13.76
N LYS A 259 -10.59 -5.83 -14.34
CA LYS A 259 -10.21 -6.06 -15.74
C LYS A 259 -9.90 -7.53 -16.03
N ALA A 260 -9.15 -8.20 -15.14
CA ALA A 260 -8.86 -9.63 -15.29
C ALA A 260 -10.14 -10.49 -15.25
N TYR A 261 -11.09 -10.15 -14.39
CA TYR A 261 -12.40 -10.82 -14.33
C TYR A 261 -13.20 -10.61 -15.62
N ILE A 262 -13.25 -9.38 -16.15
CA ILE A 262 -13.90 -9.06 -17.43
C ILE A 262 -13.26 -9.88 -18.56
N HIS A 263 -11.93 -9.97 -18.62
CA HIS A 263 -11.24 -10.84 -19.58
C HIS A 263 -11.68 -12.30 -19.47
N SER A 264 -11.90 -12.83 -18.26
CA SER A 264 -12.40 -14.21 -18.11
C SER A 264 -13.80 -14.40 -18.74
N LYS A 265 -14.69 -13.41 -18.57
CA LYS A 265 -16.05 -13.42 -19.15
C LYS A 265 -16.02 -13.27 -20.66
N MET A 266 -15.16 -12.41 -21.18
CA MET A 266 -14.94 -12.28 -22.62
C MET A 266 -14.47 -13.59 -23.24
N ARG A 267 -13.48 -14.27 -22.63
CA ARG A 267 -13.00 -15.58 -23.11
C ARG A 267 -14.11 -16.63 -23.12
N ALA A 268 -14.90 -16.72 -22.04
CA ALA A 268 -16.03 -17.64 -21.97
C ALA A 268 -17.04 -17.37 -23.10
N LYS A 269 -17.40 -16.09 -23.31
CA LYS A 269 -18.36 -15.74 -24.36
C LYS A 269 -17.83 -15.96 -25.78
N THR A 270 -16.55 -15.68 -26.01
CA THR A 270 -15.88 -16.00 -27.28
C THR A 270 -15.88 -17.51 -27.52
N SER A 271 -15.65 -18.33 -26.50
CA SER A 271 -15.76 -19.79 -26.61
C SER A 271 -17.17 -20.21 -27.04
N ASP A 272 -18.22 -19.63 -26.47
CA ASP A 272 -19.61 -19.89 -26.89
C ASP A 272 -19.83 -19.53 -28.37
N PHE A 273 -19.35 -18.37 -28.80
CA PHE A 273 -19.49 -17.94 -30.19
C PHE A 273 -18.74 -18.85 -31.16
N LEU A 274 -17.53 -19.31 -30.79
CA LEU A 274 -16.78 -20.26 -31.59
C LEU A 274 -17.50 -21.61 -31.70
N GLN A 275 -18.17 -22.07 -30.65
CA GLN A 275 -18.99 -23.28 -30.71
C GLN A 275 -20.15 -23.12 -31.70
N ILE A 276 -20.85 -21.98 -31.67
CA ILE A 276 -21.94 -21.68 -32.61
C ILE A 276 -21.41 -21.65 -34.05
N LEU A 277 -20.27 -20.99 -34.28
CA LEU A 277 -19.65 -20.90 -35.61
C LEU A 277 -19.22 -22.29 -36.11
N ASN A 278 -18.63 -23.11 -35.25
CA ASN A 278 -18.23 -24.48 -35.60
C ASN A 278 -19.45 -25.35 -35.95
N ARG A 279 -20.58 -25.19 -35.24
CA ARG A 279 -21.83 -25.90 -35.57
C ARG A 279 -22.46 -25.45 -36.91
N ALA A 280 -22.12 -24.25 -37.38
CA ALA A 280 -22.59 -23.75 -38.66
C ALA A 280 -21.73 -24.24 -39.85
N ARG A 281 -20.60 -24.89 -39.59
CA ARG A 281 -19.81 -25.52 -40.66
C ARG A 281 -20.55 -26.76 -41.17
N PRO A 282 -20.66 -26.96 -42.50
CA PRO A 282 -21.18 -28.20 -43.04
C PRO A 282 -20.35 -29.37 -42.51
N ASP A 283 -21.01 -30.45 -42.06
CA ASP A 283 -20.29 -31.69 -41.75
C ASP A 283 -19.57 -32.18 -43.02
N ASP A 284 -18.32 -32.64 -42.85
CA ASP A 284 -17.64 -33.37 -43.92
C ASP A 284 -18.52 -34.56 -44.30
N LYS A 285 -19.10 -34.53 -45.51
CA LYS A 285 -19.88 -35.66 -46.03
C LYS A 285 -19.06 -36.93 -45.83
N PRO A 286 -19.62 -38.01 -45.25
CA PRO A 286 -18.89 -39.27 -45.17
C PRO A 286 -18.43 -39.64 -46.58
N LYS A 287 -17.12 -39.72 -46.79
CA LYS A 287 -16.55 -40.20 -48.06
C LYS A 287 -17.20 -41.55 -48.34
N GLU A 288 -17.97 -41.65 -49.43
CA GLU A 288 -18.50 -42.92 -49.90
C GLU A 288 -17.37 -43.93 -49.95
N LYS A 289 -17.45 -44.98 -49.12
CA LYS A 289 -16.59 -46.15 -49.28
C LYS A 289 -17.01 -46.81 -50.58
N LYS A 290 -16.29 -46.55 -51.67
CA LYS A 290 -16.43 -47.32 -52.91
C LYS A 290 -16.19 -48.79 -52.58
N THR A 291 -17.22 -49.61 -52.64
CA THR A 291 -17.08 -51.06 -52.70
C THR A 291 -16.40 -51.39 -54.03
N ALA A 292 -15.21 -51.98 -53.96
CA ALA A 292 -14.53 -52.53 -55.13
C ALA A 292 -15.40 -53.65 -55.72
N LYS A 293 -15.62 -53.61 -57.04
CA LYS A 293 -16.19 -54.72 -57.81
C LYS A 293 -15.16 -55.83 -57.98
#